data_AF-A0A961N3S1-F1
#
_entry.id   AF-A0A961N3S1-F1
#
_cell.length_a   1.000
_cell.length_b   1.000
_cell.length_c   1.000
_cell.angle_alpha   90.00
_cell.angle_beta   90.00
_cell.angle_gamma   90.00
#
_symmetry.space_group_name_H-M   'P 1'
#
loop_
_entity.id
_entity.type
_entity.pdbx_description
1 polymer ?
#
loop_
_entity_poly.entity_id
_entity_poly.type
_entity_poly.pdbx_seq_one_letter_code
_entity_poly.pdbx_strand_id
1 'polypeptide(L)'
;MTEIDSRALTRRLFLQSSLAGGALLLGPVGAEARPAFDTWREAFRARARARGISDATYNHVMGRIEPDMSVFAKMRRQPEFHEQVWQYINRRVSDWRIIAGKEALRQNQRLFARIERDYGVERGTLLALWGVESAYGDPLVQKNHMRPVFPSLAALAWNEPRRRKYWETELINALRIVQRGWSTPDEMRGSWAGAMGHTQWMPEVWLNVGIDYDHDGRVSPFGKPDDALGSTAKYLVKRGRYHRNQHWGYEVRVPGGVSSGSRTYAAWSASGVTRADGRPFPQPQASAKLWVPVSGGPAFLLGPNFYSVRSYNPSMNYALAICHLGDRILGAGPFAHPFPGSERALTLAEIQEVQTRLTRAGFDTAGTDGRVGNATMRAVKNFQTKAGLQPADGYAGLKVLSRLRGL
;
A
#
# COMPACT_ATOMS: atom_id res chain seq x y z
N MET A 1 38.81 -7.67 -16.18
CA MET A 1 39.09 -7.19 -14.81
C MET A 1 38.38 -5.86 -14.64
N THR A 2 37.13 -5.89 -14.15
CA THR A 2 36.36 -4.75 -13.64
C THR A 2 35.09 -5.33 -13.04
N GLU A 3 35.08 -5.41 -11.72
CA GLU A 3 33.95 -5.83 -10.89
C GLU A 3 32.77 -4.86 -11.06
N ILE A 4 31.59 -5.41 -11.31
CA ILE A 4 30.32 -4.69 -11.18
C ILE A 4 29.72 -5.13 -9.85
N ASP A 5 29.74 -4.21 -8.89
CA ASP A 5 29.17 -4.37 -7.56
C ASP A 5 27.63 -4.36 -7.64
N SER A 6 27.05 -5.56 -7.76
CA SER A 6 25.61 -5.79 -7.78
C SER A 6 25.12 -6.23 -6.40
N ARG A 7 24.79 -5.28 -5.53
CA ARG A 7 23.95 -5.52 -4.34
C ARG A 7 22.65 -4.72 -4.44
N ALA A 8 21.73 -5.22 -5.25
CA ALA A 8 20.34 -4.80 -5.22
C ALA A 8 19.70 -5.24 -3.89
N LEU A 9 19.37 -4.27 -3.04
CA LEU A 9 18.51 -4.44 -1.87
C LEU A 9 17.09 -4.74 -2.34
N THR A 10 16.82 -6.00 -2.67
CA THR A 10 15.48 -6.51 -3.00
C THR A 10 15.16 -7.63 -2.02
N ARG A 11 14.37 -7.34 -0.97
CA ARG A 11 13.65 -8.36 -0.18
C ARG A 11 12.65 -7.71 0.78
N ARG A 12 11.49 -7.34 0.26
CA ARG A 12 10.20 -7.54 0.94
C ARG A 12 9.00 -7.20 0.05
N LEU A 13 8.54 -8.21 -0.68
CA LEU A 13 7.12 -8.53 -0.72
C LEU A 13 7.03 -10.04 -0.63
N PHE A 14 6.51 -10.59 0.46
CA PHE A 14 5.96 -11.95 0.48
C PHE A 14 5.01 -12.05 1.67
N LEU A 15 3.73 -11.85 1.38
CA LEU A 15 2.61 -12.44 2.10
C LEU A 15 1.86 -13.25 1.04
N GLN A 16 2.48 -14.33 0.57
CA GLN A 16 1.90 -15.40 -0.23
C GLN A 16 2.98 -16.46 -0.51
N SER A 17 2.84 -17.63 0.10
CA SER A 17 3.39 -18.89 -0.41
C SER A 17 2.63 -20.08 0.20
N SER A 18 1.68 -20.57 -0.60
CA SER A 18 1.55 -21.97 -1.06
C SER A 18 1.97 -23.10 -0.11
N LEU A 19 0.94 -23.87 0.30
CA LEU A 19 1.02 -25.27 0.70
C LEU A 19 1.26 -26.15 -0.55
N ALA A 20 2.33 -26.94 -0.56
CA ALA A 20 2.37 -28.25 -1.22
C ALA A 20 3.65 -29.04 -0.84
N GLY A 21 3.45 -30.26 -0.33
CA GLY A 21 4.31 -31.42 -0.58
C GLY A 21 5.42 -31.76 0.42
N GLY A 22 5.24 -32.88 1.15
CA GLY A 22 6.35 -33.63 1.76
C GLY A 22 6.06 -34.14 3.17
N ALA A 23 5.38 -35.28 3.31
CA ALA A 23 5.29 -35.99 4.58
C ALA A 23 6.65 -36.63 4.90
N LEU A 24 7.41 -36.01 5.79
CA LEU A 24 8.53 -36.63 6.50
C LEU A 24 8.10 -36.79 7.96
N LEU A 25 8.08 -38.03 8.42
CA LEU A 25 7.86 -38.39 9.83
C LEU A 25 9.05 -37.89 10.66
N LEU A 26 8.97 -36.66 11.15
CA LEU A 26 9.85 -36.13 12.18
C LEU A 26 9.21 -36.40 13.54
N GLY A 27 9.92 -37.12 14.40
CA GLY A 27 9.54 -37.32 15.80
C GLY A 27 9.34 -36.00 16.55
N PRO A 28 8.73 -36.02 17.75
CA PRO A 28 8.39 -34.79 18.46
C PRO A 28 9.67 -34.03 18.84
N VAL A 29 10.01 -33.00 18.06
CA VAL A 29 10.94 -31.96 18.48
C VAL A 29 10.26 -31.26 19.64
N GLY A 30 10.77 -31.47 20.86
CA GLY A 30 10.28 -30.79 22.05
C GLY A 30 10.25 -29.29 21.79
N ALA A 31 9.06 -28.70 21.81
CA ALA A 31 8.92 -27.25 21.76
C ALA A 31 9.48 -26.70 23.08
N GLU A 32 10.73 -26.22 23.04
CA GLU A 32 11.35 -25.54 24.17
C GLU A 32 10.41 -24.42 24.64
N ALA A 33 10.06 -24.44 25.94
CA ALA A 33 9.17 -23.44 26.51
C ALA A 33 9.79 -22.06 26.30
N ARG A 34 9.03 -21.15 25.69
CA ARG A 34 9.55 -19.81 25.35
C ARG A 34 9.86 -19.05 26.63
N PRO A 35 10.97 -18.30 26.69
CA PRO A 35 11.23 -17.45 27.84
C PRO A 35 10.08 -16.46 28.00
N ALA A 36 9.74 -16.15 29.25
CA ALA A 36 8.81 -15.07 29.57
C ALA A 36 9.25 -13.77 28.90
N PHE A 37 8.29 -12.90 28.59
CA PHE A 37 8.56 -11.68 27.84
C PHE A 37 9.63 -10.80 28.52
N ASP A 38 9.57 -10.64 29.84
CA ASP A 38 10.56 -9.87 30.61
C ASP A 38 11.98 -10.44 30.47
N THR A 39 12.13 -11.77 30.55
CA THR A 39 13.42 -12.44 30.33
C THR A 39 13.93 -12.22 28.91
N TRP A 40 13.06 -12.31 27.91
CA TRP A 40 13.42 -12.01 26.53
C TRP A 40 13.80 -10.53 26.35
N ARG A 41 13.08 -9.61 26.99
CA ARG A 41 13.33 -8.17 26.93
C ARG A 41 14.73 -7.85 27.44
N GLU A 42 15.09 -8.35 28.63
CA GLU A 42 16.44 -8.14 29.17
C GLU A 42 17.53 -8.76 28.29
N ALA A 43 17.32 -9.97 27.76
CA ALA A 43 18.27 -10.56 26.82
C ALA A 43 18.37 -9.76 25.50
N PHE A 44 17.26 -9.19 25.03
CA PHE A 44 17.21 -8.35 23.83
C PHE A 44 17.94 -7.02 24.03
N ARG A 45 17.98 -6.47 25.26
CA ARG A 45 18.73 -5.25 25.58
C ARG A 45 20.20 -5.33 25.15
N ALA A 46 20.87 -6.44 25.43
CA ALA A 46 22.26 -6.65 25.00
C ALA A 46 22.40 -6.60 23.47
N ARG A 47 21.46 -7.19 22.73
CA ARG A 47 21.43 -7.14 21.26
C ARG A 47 21.18 -5.73 20.72
N ALA A 48 20.28 -4.98 21.35
CA ALA A 48 20.00 -3.59 21.00
C ALA A 48 21.22 -2.68 21.26
N ARG A 49 21.89 -2.82 22.42
CA ARG A 49 23.13 -2.10 22.76
C ARG A 49 24.25 -2.39 21.76
N ALA A 50 24.46 -3.66 21.41
CA ALA A 50 25.45 -4.06 20.40
C ALA A 50 25.17 -3.46 19.01
N ARG A 51 23.95 -2.95 18.77
CA ARG A 51 23.55 -2.25 17.54
C ARG A 51 23.48 -0.72 17.71
N GLY A 52 24.02 -0.18 18.80
CA GLY A 52 24.17 1.24 19.06
C GLY A 52 22.98 1.92 19.73
N ILE A 53 22.01 1.18 20.28
CA ILE A 53 20.93 1.76 21.08
C ILE A 53 21.46 2.10 22.48
N SER A 54 21.27 3.34 22.91
CA SER A 54 21.64 3.81 24.24
C SER A 54 20.72 3.25 25.31
N ASP A 55 21.20 3.18 26.55
CA ASP A 55 20.38 2.77 27.67
C ASP A 55 19.23 3.72 27.96
N ALA A 56 19.43 5.03 27.77
CA ALA A 56 18.39 6.01 27.92
C ALA A 56 17.23 5.74 26.95
N THR A 57 17.54 5.55 25.66
CA THR A 57 16.53 5.18 24.64
C THR A 57 15.87 3.86 24.99
N TYR A 58 16.66 2.83 25.31
CA TYR A 58 16.10 1.51 25.59
C TYR A 58 15.15 1.54 26.79
N ASN A 59 15.55 2.18 27.90
CA ASN A 59 14.72 2.29 29.10
C ASN A 59 13.45 3.11 28.82
N HIS A 60 13.57 4.22 28.07
CA HIS A 60 12.44 5.08 27.71
C HIS A 60 11.37 4.32 26.92
N VAL A 61 11.79 3.48 25.96
CA VAL A 61 10.85 2.80 25.06
C VAL A 61 10.43 1.41 25.56
N MET A 62 11.40 0.60 26.00
CA MET A 62 11.18 -0.81 26.32
C MET A 62 10.94 -1.05 27.81
N GLY A 63 11.34 -0.13 28.70
CA GLY A 63 11.40 -0.41 30.15
C GLY A 63 10.10 -0.87 30.81
N ARG A 64 8.94 -0.43 30.28
CA ARG A 64 7.61 -0.84 30.75
C ARG A 64 6.69 -1.30 29.61
N ILE A 65 7.28 -1.72 28.49
CA ILE A 65 6.48 -2.11 27.33
C ILE A 65 5.80 -3.45 27.57
N GLU A 66 4.54 -3.54 27.18
CA GLU A 66 3.80 -4.80 27.09
C GLU A 66 3.65 -5.21 25.62
N PRO A 67 3.84 -6.50 25.27
CA PRO A 67 3.69 -6.96 23.90
C PRO A 67 2.20 -6.96 23.49
N ASP A 68 1.89 -6.39 22.33
CA ASP A 68 0.53 -6.44 21.78
C ASP A 68 0.27 -7.80 21.12
N MET A 69 -0.27 -8.75 21.88
CA MET A 69 -0.53 -10.12 21.39
C MET A 69 -1.64 -10.20 20.35
N SER A 70 -2.46 -9.15 20.18
CA SER A 70 -3.53 -9.14 19.18
C SER A 70 -2.99 -9.10 17.74
N VAL A 71 -1.70 -8.78 17.55
CA VAL A 71 -1.03 -8.85 16.23
C VAL A 71 -1.09 -10.26 15.64
N PHE A 72 -1.03 -11.31 16.46
CA PHE A 72 -1.08 -12.69 15.98
C PHE A 72 -2.46 -13.09 15.46
N ALA A 73 -3.52 -12.48 16.00
CA ALA A 73 -4.87 -12.65 15.44
C ALA A 73 -4.96 -12.03 14.04
N LYS A 74 -4.34 -10.87 13.82
CA LYS A 74 -4.25 -10.22 12.49
C LYS A 74 -3.37 -11.02 11.52
N MET A 75 -2.30 -11.62 12.01
CA MET A 75 -1.42 -12.50 11.22
C MET A 75 -2.16 -13.77 10.74
N ARG A 76 -2.95 -14.41 11.62
CA ARG A 76 -3.74 -15.61 11.28
C ARG A 76 -4.98 -15.30 10.45
N ARG A 77 -5.65 -14.17 10.73
CA ARG A 77 -6.90 -13.75 10.05
C ARG A 77 -6.58 -12.75 8.93
N GLN A 78 -5.84 -13.20 7.92
CA GLN A 78 -5.74 -12.52 6.62
C GLN A 78 -6.95 -13.00 5.80
N PRO A 79 -8.00 -12.19 5.59
CA PRO A 79 -9.11 -12.63 4.77
C PRO A 79 -8.61 -12.90 3.35
N GLU A 80 -8.74 -14.12 2.87
CA GLU A 80 -8.48 -14.44 1.47
C GLU A 80 -9.67 -13.97 0.64
N PHE A 81 -9.57 -12.75 0.13
CA PHE A 81 -10.45 -12.26 -0.92
C PHE A 81 -9.78 -12.52 -2.26
N HIS A 82 -10.47 -13.26 -3.12
CA HIS A 82 -10.05 -13.47 -4.50
C HIS A 82 -10.69 -12.38 -5.35
N GLU A 83 -10.10 -11.18 -5.30
CA GLU A 83 -10.57 -10.04 -6.10
C GLU A 83 -10.14 -10.23 -7.56
N GLN A 84 -11.08 -10.05 -8.49
CA GLN A 84 -10.74 -9.80 -9.89
C GLN A 84 -9.99 -8.47 -10.02
N VAL A 85 -9.22 -8.30 -11.11
CA VAL A 85 -8.41 -7.08 -11.35
C VAL A 85 -9.26 -5.81 -11.22
N TRP A 86 -10.45 -5.79 -11.82
CA TRP A 86 -11.33 -4.62 -11.80
C TRP A 86 -11.93 -4.35 -10.40
N GLN A 87 -12.20 -5.39 -9.60
CA GLN A 87 -12.68 -5.24 -8.22
C GLN A 87 -11.60 -4.61 -7.34
N TYR A 88 -10.36 -5.10 -7.48
CA TYR A 88 -9.19 -4.59 -6.79
C TYR A 88 -8.94 -3.11 -7.10
N ILE A 89 -9.09 -2.73 -8.39
CA ILE A 89 -8.95 -1.35 -8.85
C ILE A 89 -10.10 -0.50 -8.30
N ASN A 90 -11.37 -0.87 -8.52
CA ASN A 90 -12.52 -0.10 -8.06
C ASN A 90 -12.50 0.18 -6.56
N ARG A 91 -12.09 -0.80 -5.75
CA ARG A 91 -11.99 -0.62 -4.28
C ARG A 91 -10.91 0.39 -3.87
N ARG A 92 -9.84 0.52 -4.66
CA ARG A 92 -8.75 1.49 -4.43
C ARG A 92 -9.05 2.84 -5.06
N VAL A 93 -9.65 2.85 -6.23
CA VAL A 93 -10.07 4.04 -6.98
C VAL A 93 -11.52 4.38 -6.64
N SER A 94 -11.81 4.46 -5.34
CA SER A 94 -13.15 4.74 -4.84
C SER A 94 -13.45 6.24 -4.83
N ASP A 95 -14.73 6.60 -4.95
CA ASP A 95 -15.17 7.99 -4.87
C ASP A 95 -14.71 8.67 -3.58
N TRP A 96 -14.73 7.96 -2.44
CA TRP A 96 -14.19 8.48 -1.19
C TRP A 96 -12.72 8.92 -1.34
N ARG A 97 -11.85 8.08 -1.92
CA ARG A 97 -10.43 8.43 -2.11
C ARG A 97 -10.26 9.57 -3.10
N ILE A 98 -11.06 9.61 -4.16
CA ILE A 98 -11.00 10.70 -5.14
C ILE A 98 -11.36 12.03 -4.48
N ILE A 99 -12.46 12.08 -3.72
CA ILE A 99 -12.93 13.28 -3.01
C ILE A 99 -11.91 13.71 -1.96
N ALA A 100 -11.48 12.79 -1.09
CA ALA A 100 -10.50 13.07 -0.04
C ALA A 100 -9.14 13.48 -0.62
N GLY A 101 -8.71 12.90 -1.75
CA GLY A 101 -7.48 13.26 -2.43
C GLY A 101 -7.50 14.65 -3.04
N LYS A 102 -8.64 15.08 -3.60
CA LYS A 102 -8.81 16.47 -4.07
C LYS A 102 -8.71 17.46 -2.91
N GLU A 103 -9.31 17.12 -1.78
CA GLU A 103 -9.23 17.94 -0.57
C GLU A 103 -7.82 17.98 0.00
N ALA A 104 -7.13 16.83 0.09
CA ALA A 104 -5.75 16.75 0.53
C ALA A 104 -4.81 17.58 -0.36
N LEU A 105 -5.02 17.58 -1.69
CA LEU A 105 -4.30 18.43 -2.62
C LEU A 105 -4.57 19.92 -2.34
N ARG A 106 -5.82 20.31 -2.12
CA ARG A 106 -6.20 21.70 -1.82
C ARG A 106 -5.53 22.20 -0.54
N GLN A 107 -5.54 21.38 0.52
CA GLN A 107 -4.92 21.71 1.80
C GLN A 107 -3.39 21.81 1.73
N ASN A 108 -2.76 21.02 0.85
CA ASN A 108 -1.31 20.88 0.76
C ASN A 108 -0.75 21.42 -0.57
N GLN A 109 -1.46 22.35 -1.23
CA GLN A 109 -1.13 22.77 -2.60
C GLN A 109 0.31 23.29 -2.73
N ARG A 110 0.78 24.07 -1.75
CA ARG A 110 2.15 24.59 -1.72
C ARG A 110 3.18 23.47 -1.58
N LEU A 111 2.93 22.50 -0.72
CA LEU A 111 3.81 21.33 -0.53
C LEU A 111 3.93 20.52 -1.82
N PHE A 112 2.81 20.16 -2.45
CA PHE A 112 2.83 19.42 -3.72
C PHE A 112 3.54 20.19 -4.83
N ALA A 113 3.33 21.51 -4.93
CA ALA A 113 4.02 22.33 -5.92
C ALA A 113 5.55 22.35 -5.71
N ARG A 114 6.02 22.42 -4.45
CA ARG A 114 7.46 22.32 -4.13
C ARG A 114 8.02 20.94 -4.50
N ILE A 115 7.36 19.86 -4.08
CA ILE A 115 7.82 18.49 -4.36
C ILE A 115 7.88 18.23 -5.87
N GLU A 116 6.86 18.65 -6.62
CA GLU A 116 6.82 18.50 -8.07
C GLU A 116 7.97 19.27 -8.75
N ARG A 117 8.27 20.50 -8.30
CA ARG A 117 9.44 21.25 -8.78
C ARG A 117 10.76 20.53 -8.45
N ASP A 118 10.92 20.08 -7.20
CA ASP A 118 12.19 19.56 -6.69
C ASP A 118 12.51 18.17 -7.26
N TYR A 119 11.49 17.33 -7.46
CA TYR A 119 11.64 15.93 -7.88
C TYR A 119 11.07 15.59 -9.25
N GLY A 120 10.20 16.42 -9.84
CA GLY A 120 9.56 16.14 -11.14
C GLY A 120 8.58 14.95 -11.11
N VAL A 121 8.12 14.56 -9.91
CA VAL A 121 7.13 13.50 -9.71
C VAL A 121 5.73 14.10 -9.79
N GLU A 122 4.86 13.49 -10.59
CA GLU A 122 3.48 13.93 -10.74
C GLU A 122 2.75 13.92 -9.39
N ARG A 123 2.13 15.05 -9.03
CA ARG A 123 1.38 15.18 -7.76
C ARG A 123 0.28 14.12 -7.59
N GLY A 124 -0.33 13.68 -8.70
CA GLY A 124 -1.33 12.62 -8.71
C GLY A 124 -0.77 11.29 -8.19
N THR A 125 0.46 10.93 -8.58
CA THR A 125 1.13 9.72 -8.09
C THR A 125 1.33 9.78 -6.57
N LEU A 126 1.80 10.91 -6.05
CA LEU A 126 2.03 11.09 -4.60
C LEU A 126 0.72 11.09 -3.81
N LEU A 127 -0.31 11.77 -4.29
CA LEU A 127 -1.65 11.75 -3.69
C LEU A 127 -2.22 10.34 -3.63
N ALA A 128 -2.10 9.57 -4.71
CA ALA A 128 -2.61 8.21 -4.76
C ALA A 128 -1.88 7.27 -3.79
N LEU A 129 -0.54 7.35 -3.71
CA LEU A 129 0.25 6.62 -2.71
C LEU A 129 -0.20 7.00 -1.30
N TRP A 130 -0.30 8.29 -0.99
CA TRP A 130 -0.71 8.75 0.33
C TRP A 130 -2.14 8.30 0.71
N GLY A 131 -3.07 8.35 -0.24
CA GLY A 131 -4.46 7.91 -0.05
C GLY A 131 -4.62 6.41 0.13
N VAL A 132 -3.83 5.60 -0.57
CA VAL A 132 -3.88 4.14 -0.48
C VAL A 132 -3.16 3.63 0.77
N GLU A 133 -2.00 4.19 1.11
CA GLU A 133 -1.20 3.72 2.24
C GLU A 133 -1.78 4.14 3.59
N SER A 134 -2.25 5.38 3.73
CA SER A 134 -2.63 5.91 5.05
C SER A 134 -3.88 6.77 5.05
N ALA A 135 -4.70 6.71 3.99
CA ALA A 135 -5.93 7.49 3.90
C ALA A 135 -5.67 9.00 4.09
N TYR A 136 -4.60 9.51 3.47
CA TYR A 136 -4.16 10.90 3.59
C TYR A 136 -3.79 11.32 5.02
N GLY A 137 -3.38 10.35 5.86
CA GLY A 137 -3.05 10.62 7.26
C GLY A 137 -4.27 10.92 8.15
N ASP A 138 -5.50 10.59 7.72
CA ASP A 138 -6.75 10.81 8.46
C ASP A 138 -6.61 10.38 9.94
N PRO A 139 -6.78 11.31 10.92
CA PRO A 139 -6.60 11.02 12.33
C PRO A 139 -7.53 9.92 12.88
N LEU A 140 -8.75 9.81 12.37
CA LEU A 140 -9.69 8.75 12.75
C LEU A 140 -9.23 7.40 12.19
N VAL A 141 -8.70 7.37 10.96
CA VAL A 141 -8.08 6.14 10.42
C VAL A 141 -6.89 5.76 11.26
N GLN A 142 -6.01 6.70 11.58
CA GLN A 142 -4.87 6.44 12.44
C GLN A 142 -5.36 5.87 13.78
N LYS A 143 -6.30 6.53 14.47
CA LYS A 143 -6.84 6.07 15.75
C LYS A 143 -7.43 4.65 15.69
N ASN A 144 -8.21 4.35 14.65
CA ASN A 144 -8.99 3.10 14.58
C ASN A 144 -8.24 1.93 13.94
N HIS A 145 -7.26 2.19 13.07
CA HIS A 145 -6.60 1.17 12.25
C HIS A 145 -5.09 1.08 12.44
N MET A 146 -4.47 2.15 12.94
CA MET A 146 -3.08 2.10 13.37
C MET A 146 -2.99 1.84 14.86
N ARG A 147 -1.85 1.32 15.30
CA ARG A 147 -1.55 0.92 16.67
C ARG A 147 -0.10 1.27 17.02
N PRO A 148 0.25 1.33 18.31
CA PRO A 148 1.63 1.57 18.72
C PRO A 148 2.60 0.56 18.08
N VAL A 149 3.65 1.07 17.43
CA VAL A 149 4.60 0.27 16.66
C VAL A 149 5.45 -0.60 17.58
N PHE A 150 5.90 -0.05 18.71
CA PHE A 150 6.77 -0.77 19.64
C PHE A 150 6.11 -2.01 20.26
N PRO A 151 4.89 -1.96 20.85
CA PRO A 151 4.20 -3.16 21.34
C PRO A 151 4.00 -4.23 20.27
N SER A 152 3.71 -3.79 19.03
CA SER A 152 3.49 -4.68 17.90
C SER A 152 4.78 -5.40 17.49
N LEU A 153 5.88 -4.66 17.31
CA LEU A 153 7.18 -5.21 16.95
C LEU A 153 7.78 -6.05 18.08
N ALA A 154 7.59 -5.67 19.36
CA ALA A 154 8.01 -6.46 20.51
C ALA A 154 7.30 -7.82 20.56
N ALA A 155 5.98 -7.86 20.36
CA ALA A 155 5.23 -9.11 20.27
C ALA A 155 5.75 -10.01 19.15
N LEU A 156 5.98 -9.46 17.95
CA LEU A 156 6.47 -10.21 16.80
C LEU A 156 7.93 -10.69 16.99
N ALA A 157 8.80 -9.83 17.52
CA ALA A 157 10.19 -10.15 17.80
C ALA A 157 10.36 -11.18 18.91
N TRP A 158 9.47 -11.20 19.88
CA TRP A 158 9.46 -12.22 20.93
C TRP A 158 8.88 -13.55 20.43
N ASN A 159 7.70 -13.49 19.78
CA ASN A 159 6.80 -14.63 19.74
C ASN A 159 6.39 -15.09 18.32
N GLU A 160 6.89 -14.47 17.24
CA GLU A 160 6.74 -14.98 15.88
C GLU A 160 7.92 -15.91 15.51
N PRO A 161 7.68 -17.23 15.32
CA PRO A 161 8.77 -18.20 15.22
C PRO A 161 9.53 -18.19 13.89
N ARG A 162 8.92 -17.76 12.77
CA ARG A 162 9.51 -17.90 11.44
C ARG A 162 10.47 -16.77 11.08
N ARG A 163 10.20 -15.55 11.56
CA ARG A 163 10.92 -14.33 11.17
C ARG A 163 11.42 -13.53 12.37
N ARG A 164 11.70 -14.20 13.50
CA ARG A 164 12.19 -13.57 14.74
C ARG A 164 13.32 -12.56 14.51
N LYS A 165 14.42 -12.98 13.88
CA LYS A 165 15.60 -12.12 13.59
C LYS A 165 15.23 -10.87 12.79
N TYR A 166 14.29 -11.03 11.86
CA TYR A 166 13.78 -9.92 11.07
C TYR A 166 13.01 -8.92 11.96
N TRP A 167 12.08 -9.38 12.79
CA TRP A 167 11.32 -8.51 13.68
C TRP A 167 12.19 -7.84 14.74
N GLU A 168 13.19 -8.54 15.28
CA GLU A 168 14.21 -7.94 16.16
C GLU A 168 14.98 -6.82 15.47
N THR A 169 15.32 -6.99 14.18
CA THR A 169 15.99 -5.95 13.39
C THR A 169 15.11 -4.71 13.23
N GLU A 170 13.81 -4.89 12.93
CA GLU A 170 12.87 -3.78 12.81
C GLU A 170 12.62 -3.08 14.14
N LEU A 171 12.55 -3.82 15.25
CA LEU A 171 12.43 -3.24 16.58
C LEU A 171 13.65 -2.38 16.92
N ILE A 172 14.86 -2.85 16.62
CA ILE A 172 16.09 -2.05 16.77
C ILE A 172 16.05 -0.81 15.88
N ASN A 173 15.60 -0.95 14.63
CA ASN A 173 15.48 0.19 13.73
C ASN A 173 14.45 1.22 14.22
N ALA A 174 13.33 0.79 14.79
CA ALA A 174 12.37 1.69 15.43
C ALA A 174 12.99 2.43 16.63
N LEU A 175 13.77 1.74 17.47
CA LEU A 175 14.51 2.37 18.57
C LEU A 175 15.52 3.41 18.05
N ARG A 176 16.17 3.16 16.90
CA ARG A 176 17.08 4.15 16.26
C ARG A 176 16.34 5.42 15.83
N ILE A 177 15.11 5.32 15.36
CA ILE A 177 14.30 6.49 14.97
C ILE A 177 14.05 7.37 16.20
N VAL A 178 13.64 6.78 17.32
CA VAL A 178 13.46 7.52 18.59
C VAL A 178 14.78 8.11 19.08
N GLN A 179 15.87 7.34 19.04
CA GLN A 179 17.19 7.81 19.46
C GLN A 179 17.69 9.02 18.64
N ARG A 180 17.32 9.10 17.36
CA ARG A 180 17.66 10.25 16.50
C ARG A 180 16.79 11.48 16.79
N GLY A 181 15.83 11.39 17.70
CA GLY A 181 14.87 12.46 17.98
C GLY A 181 13.84 12.67 16.86
N TRP A 182 13.72 11.72 15.93
CA TRP A 182 12.84 11.83 14.77
C TRP A 182 11.38 11.53 15.09
N SER A 183 11.10 10.86 16.20
CA SER A 183 9.76 10.63 16.74
C SER A 183 9.83 10.19 18.21
N THR A 184 8.71 10.26 18.92
CA THR A 184 8.54 9.67 20.26
C THR A 184 7.87 8.28 20.20
N PRO A 185 8.00 7.44 21.24
CA PRO A 185 7.31 6.15 21.27
C PRO A 185 5.80 6.23 21.04
N ASP A 186 5.16 7.29 21.54
CA ASP A 186 3.71 7.50 21.44
C ASP A 186 3.27 7.96 20.04
N GLU A 187 4.11 8.76 19.37
CA GLU A 187 3.89 9.18 17.98
C GLU A 187 4.04 8.02 16.99
N MET A 188 4.89 7.03 17.31
CA MET A 188 5.16 5.89 16.43
C MET A 188 3.97 4.94 16.33
N ARG A 189 3.02 5.29 15.47
CA ARG A 189 1.82 4.51 15.17
C ARG A 189 1.85 3.96 13.75
N GLY A 190 1.35 2.73 13.59
CA GLY A 190 1.46 2.02 12.33
C GLY A 190 0.58 0.78 12.23
N SER A 191 0.81 -0.02 11.20
CA SER A 191 0.15 -1.32 11.04
C SER A 191 0.55 -2.29 12.16
N TRP A 192 -0.21 -3.37 12.31
CA TRP A 192 0.13 -4.47 13.24
C TRP A 192 1.50 -5.10 12.98
N ALA A 193 2.04 -4.93 11.78
CA ALA A 193 3.35 -5.42 11.37
C ALA A 193 4.46 -4.36 11.49
N GLY A 194 4.17 -3.19 12.07
CA GLY A 194 5.15 -2.12 12.27
C GLY A 194 5.42 -1.23 11.05
N ALA A 195 4.57 -1.25 10.04
CA ALA A 195 4.61 -0.29 8.94
C ALA A 195 4.12 1.09 9.43
N MET A 196 4.88 2.15 9.24
CA MET A 196 4.74 3.39 10.04
C MET A 196 4.12 4.54 9.27
N GLY A 197 3.30 5.33 9.98
CA GLY A 197 2.94 6.69 9.59
C GLY A 197 2.30 6.83 8.21
N HIS A 198 2.56 7.97 7.55
CA HIS A 198 1.95 8.33 6.28
C HIS A 198 2.33 7.37 5.13
N THR A 199 3.56 6.83 5.14
CA THR A 199 4.12 6.03 4.04
C THR A 199 3.89 4.53 4.18
N GLN A 200 3.55 4.05 5.38
CA GLN A 200 3.49 2.62 5.71
C GLN A 200 4.80 1.88 5.37
N TRP A 201 5.94 2.56 5.48
CA TRP A 201 7.23 1.90 5.40
C TRP A 201 7.64 1.28 6.73
N MET A 202 8.37 0.18 6.66
CA MET A 202 9.04 -0.40 7.83
C MET A 202 10.14 0.54 8.35
N PRO A 203 10.48 0.48 9.66
CA PRO A 203 11.57 1.26 10.25
C PRO A 203 12.87 1.23 9.45
N GLU A 204 13.29 0.06 8.98
CA GLU A 204 14.48 -0.10 8.13
C GLU A 204 14.42 0.77 6.86
N VAL A 205 13.27 0.75 6.18
CA VAL A 205 13.11 1.50 4.93
C VAL A 205 13.17 2.98 5.23
N TRP A 206 12.43 3.46 6.24
CA TRP A 206 12.43 4.87 6.63
C TRP A 206 13.83 5.40 6.96
N LEU A 207 14.60 4.68 7.77
CA LEU A 207 15.98 5.05 8.11
C LEU A 207 16.90 5.23 6.89
N ASN A 208 16.60 4.54 5.79
CA ASN A 208 17.42 4.55 4.57
C ASN A 208 16.96 5.58 3.53
N VAL A 209 15.69 5.99 3.55
CA VAL A 209 15.09 6.80 2.46
C VAL A 209 14.51 8.12 2.95
N GLY A 210 14.20 8.22 4.24
CA GLY A 210 13.67 9.41 4.89
C GLY A 210 14.56 10.64 4.66
N ILE A 211 13.92 11.79 4.50
CA ILE A 211 14.55 13.11 4.49
C ILE A 211 13.74 14.08 5.33
N ASP A 212 14.45 15.04 5.92
CA ASP A 212 13.89 16.25 6.51
C ASP A 212 13.61 17.22 5.36
N TYR A 213 12.36 17.23 4.91
CA TYR A 213 11.92 17.99 3.73
C TYR A 213 11.40 19.38 4.08
N ASP A 214 10.87 19.58 5.29
CA ASP A 214 10.47 20.90 5.77
C ASP A 214 11.55 21.64 6.56
N HIS A 215 12.72 21.01 6.76
CA HIS A 215 13.92 21.56 7.41
C HIS A 215 13.71 21.90 8.89
N ASP A 216 12.90 21.11 9.60
CA ASP A 216 12.63 21.29 11.03
C ASP A 216 13.66 20.58 11.94
N GLY A 217 14.61 19.85 11.36
CA GLY A 217 15.65 19.09 12.06
C GLY A 217 15.25 17.66 12.40
N ARG A 218 14.04 17.21 12.04
CA ARG A 218 13.56 15.83 12.21
C ARG A 218 13.31 15.18 10.85
N VAL A 219 13.41 13.85 10.83
CA VAL A 219 13.04 13.03 9.67
C VAL A 219 11.89 12.13 10.09
N SER A 220 10.67 12.67 10.12
CA SER A 220 9.49 12.02 10.71
C SER A 220 8.49 11.56 9.66
N PRO A 221 8.08 10.28 9.63
CA PRO A 221 6.99 9.81 8.77
C PRO A 221 5.61 10.08 9.38
N PHE A 222 5.51 10.84 10.47
CA PHE A 222 4.32 11.10 11.26
C PHE A 222 4.00 12.60 11.30
N GLY A 223 2.78 12.96 11.71
CA GLY A 223 2.39 14.36 11.89
C GLY A 223 2.14 15.08 10.57
N LYS A 224 2.96 16.09 10.25
CA LYS A 224 2.84 16.80 8.96
C LYS A 224 3.33 15.91 7.82
N PRO A 225 2.73 16.02 6.61
CA PRO A 225 3.04 15.12 5.51
C PRO A 225 4.33 15.47 4.75
N ASP A 226 4.98 16.61 5.04
CA ASP A 226 6.12 17.14 4.28
C ASP A 226 7.23 16.11 4.09
N ASP A 227 7.78 15.56 5.17
CA ASP A 227 8.82 14.53 5.16
C ASP A 227 8.36 13.25 4.47
N ALA A 228 7.15 12.79 4.77
CA ALA A 228 6.60 11.57 4.19
C ALA A 228 6.46 11.67 2.66
N LEU A 229 5.91 12.77 2.15
CA LEU A 229 5.70 12.99 0.73
C LEU A 229 7.02 13.31 0.02
N GLY A 230 7.88 14.12 0.62
CA GLY A 230 9.22 14.42 0.09
C GLY A 230 10.09 13.17 -0.01
N SER A 231 10.10 12.34 1.04
CA SER A 231 10.80 11.04 1.05
C SER A 231 10.23 10.08 0.02
N THR A 232 8.91 10.06 -0.17
CA THR A 232 8.26 9.26 -1.22
C THR A 232 8.71 9.69 -2.61
N ALA A 233 8.73 10.99 -2.90
CA ALA A 233 9.20 11.51 -4.18
C ALA A 233 10.68 11.19 -4.43
N LYS A 234 11.55 11.40 -3.43
CA LYS A 234 12.97 11.02 -3.50
C LYS A 234 13.15 9.53 -3.76
N TYR A 235 12.38 8.68 -3.07
CA TYR A 235 12.42 7.23 -3.25
C TYR A 235 12.06 6.85 -4.70
N LEU A 236 10.97 7.39 -5.25
CA LEU A 236 10.56 7.13 -6.63
C LEU A 236 11.66 7.51 -7.61
N VAL A 237 12.24 8.71 -7.48
CA VAL A 237 13.33 9.16 -8.37
C VAL A 237 14.58 8.29 -8.22
N LYS A 238 15.06 8.07 -7.00
CA LYS A 238 16.37 7.44 -6.77
C LYS A 238 16.34 5.91 -6.84
N ARG A 239 15.32 5.27 -6.26
CA ARG A 239 15.20 3.81 -6.23
C ARG A 239 14.24 3.28 -7.29
N GLY A 240 13.11 3.96 -7.50
CA GLY A 240 12.13 3.60 -8.51
C GLY A 240 12.56 3.94 -9.94
N ARG A 241 13.60 4.78 -10.11
CA ARG A 241 14.07 5.30 -11.40
C ARG A 241 12.98 6.08 -12.14
N TYR A 242 12.22 6.89 -11.39
CA TYR A 242 11.22 7.79 -11.95
C TYR A 242 11.86 8.81 -12.90
N HIS A 243 11.30 8.92 -14.11
CA HIS A 243 11.64 9.90 -15.12
C HIS A 243 10.83 11.18 -14.89
N ARG A 244 11.53 12.27 -14.58
CA ARG A 244 10.93 13.57 -14.28
C ARG A 244 10.09 14.06 -15.47
N ASN A 245 8.91 14.61 -15.18
CA ASN A 245 8.01 15.20 -16.18
C ASN A 245 7.56 14.23 -17.29
N GLN A 246 7.61 12.92 -17.04
CA GLN A 246 7.00 11.90 -17.90
C GLN A 246 5.75 11.36 -17.21
N HIS A 247 4.75 10.99 -18.00
CA HIS A 247 3.56 10.33 -17.48
C HIS A 247 3.83 8.82 -17.25
N TRP A 248 3.04 8.16 -16.41
CA TRP A 248 3.19 6.73 -16.12
C TRP A 248 2.86 5.82 -17.33
N GLY A 249 1.93 6.23 -18.18
CA GLY A 249 1.46 5.46 -19.31
C GLY A 249 0.09 5.94 -19.79
N TYR A 250 -0.42 5.34 -20.87
CA TYR A 250 -1.70 5.73 -21.45
C TYR A 250 -2.54 4.50 -21.77
N GLU A 251 -3.85 4.58 -21.57
CA GLU A 251 -4.79 3.63 -22.16
C GLU A 251 -4.80 3.81 -23.68
N VAL A 252 -4.83 2.70 -24.42
CA VAL A 252 -4.70 2.68 -25.87
C VAL A 252 -5.70 1.77 -26.55
N ARG A 253 -6.03 2.08 -27.80
CA ARG A 253 -6.69 1.18 -28.74
C ARG A 253 -5.61 0.49 -29.57
N VAL A 254 -5.66 -0.84 -29.61
CA VAL A 254 -4.66 -1.67 -30.29
C VAL A 254 -5.33 -2.39 -31.45
N PRO A 255 -4.89 -2.18 -32.70
CA PRO A 255 -5.42 -2.94 -33.83
C PRO A 255 -4.98 -4.42 -33.76
N GLY A 256 -5.70 -5.29 -34.47
CA GLY A 256 -5.36 -6.72 -34.53
C GLY A 256 -3.93 -6.96 -35.06
N GLY A 257 -3.25 -7.98 -34.55
CA GLY A 257 -1.92 -8.39 -35.03
C GLY A 257 -0.73 -7.60 -34.46
N VAL A 258 -0.95 -6.61 -33.61
CA VAL A 258 0.14 -5.88 -32.95
C VAL A 258 0.81 -6.76 -31.88
N SER A 259 2.10 -7.02 -32.06
CA SER A 259 2.89 -7.86 -31.14
C SER A 259 3.32 -7.11 -29.87
N SER A 260 3.47 -7.87 -28.78
CA SER A 260 4.02 -7.36 -27.52
C SER A 260 5.45 -6.86 -27.68
N GLY A 261 5.86 -5.87 -26.88
CA GLY A 261 7.24 -5.39 -26.87
C GLY A 261 7.38 -4.07 -26.14
N SER A 262 8.61 -3.53 -26.13
CA SER A 262 8.88 -2.15 -25.74
C SER A 262 9.25 -1.38 -27.00
N ARG A 263 8.52 -0.29 -27.29
CA ARG A 263 8.76 0.57 -28.46
C ARG A 263 8.53 2.02 -28.07
N THR A 264 9.04 2.95 -28.87
CA THR A 264 8.71 4.38 -28.70
C THR A 264 7.23 4.62 -29.00
N TYR A 265 6.64 5.66 -28.40
CA TYR A 265 5.26 6.05 -28.73
C TYR A 265 5.06 6.33 -30.23
N ALA A 266 6.07 6.89 -30.91
CA ALA A 266 6.07 7.08 -32.36
C ALA A 266 5.97 5.75 -33.11
N ALA A 267 6.77 4.75 -32.74
CA ALA A 267 6.73 3.43 -33.37
C ALA A 267 5.41 2.68 -33.09
N TRP A 268 4.84 2.85 -31.89
CA TRP A 268 3.50 2.35 -31.58
C TRP A 268 2.43 3.01 -32.45
N SER A 269 2.48 4.33 -32.59
CA SER A 269 1.56 5.10 -33.45
C SER A 269 1.66 4.68 -34.91
N ALA A 270 2.89 4.49 -35.42
CA ALA A 270 3.15 3.99 -36.77
C ALA A 270 2.62 2.55 -36.99
N SER A 271 2.49 1.77 -35.90
CA SER A 271 1.87 0.44 -35.92
C SER A 271 0.34 0.49 -35.76
N GLY A 272 -0.26 1.68 -35.78
CA GLY A 272 -1.71 1.90 -35.65
C GLY A 272 -2.25 1.95 -34.22
N VAL A 273 -1.39 1.89 -33.19
CA VAL A 273 -1.82 2.04 -31.79
C VAL A 273 -2.12 3.51 -31.50
N THR A 274 -3.30 3.80 -30.97
CA THR A 274 -3.74 5.18 -30.65
C THR A 274 -4.11 5.29 -29.18
N ARG A 275 -3.98 6.48 -28.58
CA ARG A 275 -4.50 6.71 -27.23
C ARG A 275 -6.02 6.55 -27.22
N ALA A 276 -6.55 5.98 -26.15
CA ALA A 276 -8.00 5.74 -26.01
C ALA A 276 -8.83 7.04 -25.99
N ASP A 277 -8.22 8.16 -25.56
CA ASP A 277 -8.79 9.50 -25.55
C ASP A 277 -8.61 10.26 -26.88
N GLY A 278 -8.01 9.64 -27.90
CA GLY A 278 -7.78 10.23 -29.22
C GLY A 278 -6.68 11.31 -29.27
N ARG A 279 -6.02 11.63 -28.17
CA ARG A 279 -4.94 12.62 -28.14
C ARG A 279 -3.64 12.02 -28.71
N PRO A 280 -2.70 12.86 -29.19
CA PRO A 280 -1.35 12.38 -29.52
C PRO A 280 -0.60 11.95 -28.25
N PHE A 281 0.37 11.05 -28.41
CA PHE A 281 1.30 10.73 -27.33
C PHE A 281 2.29 11.88 -27.12
N PRO A 282 2.39 12.43 -25.90
CA PRO A 282 3.47 13.34 -25.54
C PRO A 282 4.81 12.61 -25.60
N GLN A 283 5.89 13.33 -25.92
CA GLN A 283 7.25 12.79 -25.97
C GLN A 283 7.33 11.54 -26.87
N PRO A 284 7.14 11.67 -28.20
CA PRO A 284 6.99 10.55 -29.12
C PRO A 284 8.17 9.56 -29.12
N GLN A 285 9.36 9.99 -28.68
CA GLN A 285 10.55 9.16 -28.57
C GLN A 285 10.68 8.41 -27.23
N ALA A 286 9.80 8.66 -26.26
CA ALA A 286 9.77 7.89 -25.02
C ALA A 286 9.26 6.46 -25.27
N SER A 287 9.91 5.50 -24.62
CA SER A 287 9.58 4.08 -24.76
C SER A 287 8.51 3.64 -23.76
N ALA A 288 7.60 2.80 -24.23
CA ALA A 288 6.55 2.19 -23.43
C ALA A 288 6.30 0.73 -23.84
N LYS A 289 5.84 -0.07 -22.88
CA LYS A 289 5.51 -1.48 -23.05
C LYS A 289 4.01 -1.69 -23.09
N LEU A 290 3.53 -2.41 -24.12
CA LEU A 290 2.14 -2.82 -24.20
C LEU A 290 1.81 -3.84 -23.10
N TRP A 291 0.72 -3.58 -22.39
CA TRP A 291 0.17 -4.49 -21.38
C TRP A 291 -1.36 -4.52 -21.46
N VAL A 292 -1.91 -5.73 -21.50
CA VAL A 292 -3.34 -6.00 -21.42
C VAL A 292 -3.56 -6.82 -20.15
N PRO A 293 -4.15 -6.26 -19.07
CA PRO A 293 -4.23 -6.97 -17.80
C PRO A 293 -5.15 -8.19 -17.85
N VAL A 294 -6.21 -8.11 -18.64
CA VAL A 294 -7.22 -9.16 -18.83
C VAL A 294 -7.61 -9.19 -20.31
N SER A 295 -7.65 -10.38 -20.92
CA SER A 295 -8.08 -10.54 -22.32
C SER A 295 -9.45 -9.90 -22.55
N GLY A 296 -9.61 -9.11 -23.62
CA GLY A 296 -10.84 -8.36 -23.91
C GLY A 296 -11.04 -7.10 -23.07
N GLY A 297 -10.14 -6.79 -22.14
CA GLY A 297 -10.13 -5.58 -21.32
C GLY A 297 -9.28 -4.44 -21.86
N PRO A 298 -9.10 -3.37 -21.08
CA PRO A 298 -8.34 -2.20 -21.51
C PRO A 298 -6.87 -2.55 -21.76
N ALA A 299 -6.28 -1.90 -22.75
CA ALA A 299 -4.87 -2.02 -23.08
C ALA A 299 -4.12 -0.75 -22.70
N PHE A 300 -2.88 -0.89 -22.24
CA PHE A 300 -2.06 0.23 -21.79
C PHE A 300 -0.67 0.20 -22.41
N LEU A 301 -0.15 1.36 -22.78
CA LEU A 301 1.29 1.55 -23.01
C LEU A 301 1.91 2.11 -21.73
N LEU A 302 2.66 1.26 -21.02
CA LEU A 302 3.27 1.57 -19.72
C LEU A 302 4.70 2.06 -19.88
N GLY A 303 4.99 3.25 -19.36
CA GLY A 303 6.33 3.85 -19.34
C GLY A 303 7.10 3.54 -18.06
N PRO A 304 8.33 4.09 -17.93
CA PRO A 304 9.20 3.90 -16.76
C PRO A 304 8.54 4.30 -15.43
N ASN A 305 7.69 5.33 -15.42
CA ASN A 305 7.07 5.84 -14.20
C ASN A 305 6.04 4.90 -13.59
N PHE A 306 5.34 4.11 -14.41
CA PHE A 306 4.51 3.01 -13.89
C PHE A 306 5.37 1.99 -13.11
N TYR A 307 6.53 1.63 -13.66
CA TYR A 307 7.44 0.69 -13.01
C TYR A 307 8.14 1.28 -11.78
N SER A 308 8.36 2.60 -11.76
CA SER A 308 8.79 3.30 -10.55
C SER A 308 7.74 3.22 -9.45
N VAL A 309 6.45 3.38 -9.74
CA VAL A 309 5.38 3.19 -8.75
C VAL A 309 5.34 1.74 -8.27
N ARG A 310 5.51 0.78 -9.19
CA ARG A 310 5.62 -0.65 -8.85
C ARG A 310 6.83 -0.96 -7.97
N SER A 311 7.86 -0.12 -7.88
CA SER A 311 8.96 -0.35 -6.95
C SER A 311 8.52 -0.20 -5.49
N TYR A 312 7.48 0.61 -5.22
CA TYR A 312 6.88 0.77 -3.90
C TYR A 312 6.16 -0.52 -3.45
N ASN A 313 5.49 -1.18 -4.38
CA ASN A 313 4.87 -2.50 -4.21
C ASN A 313 4.86 -3.24 -5.57
N PRO A 314 5.54 -4.40 -5.71
CA PRO A 314 5.82 -5.10 -6.96
C PRO A 314 4.61 -5.79 -7.61
N SER A 315 3.40 -5.32 -7.34
CA SER A 315 2.16 -5.72 -7.99
C SER A 315 1.79 -4.78 -9.14
N MET A 316 1.51 -5.34 -10.33
CA MET A 316 1.01 -4.57 -11.48
C MET A 316 -0.37 -3.95 -11.19
N ASN A 317 -1.26 -4.70 -10.52
CA ASN A 317 -2.59 -4.21 -10.15
C ASN A 317 -2.52 -3.06 -9.14
N TYR A 318 -1.58 -3.14 -8.19
CA TYR A 318 -1.31 -2.04 -7.27
C TYR A 318 -0.85 -0.80 -8.04
N ALA A 319 0.16 -0.93 -8.90
CA ALA A 319 0.68 0.19 -9.67
C ALA A 319 -0.39 0.82 -10.58
N LEU A 320 -1.23 0.01 -11.24
CA LEU A 320 -2.34 0.50 -12.05
C LEU A 320 -3.39 1.24 -11.19
N ALA A 321 -3.72 0.71 -10.01
CA ALA A 321 -4.66 1.38 -9.11
C ALA A 321 -4.12 2.72 -8.59
N ILE A 322 -2.83 2.81 -8.26
CA ILE A 322 -2.18 4.06 -7.83
C ILE A 322 -2.16 5.08 -8.97
N CYS A 323 -1.67 4.68 -10.14
CA CYS A 323 -1.59 5.59 -11.29
C CYS A 323 -2.98 6.09 -11.70
N HIS A 324 -3.95 5.18 -11.82
CA HIS A 324 -5.32 5.56 -12.16
C HIS A 324 -5.98 6.42 -11.07
N LEU A 325 -5.81 6.11 -9.78
CA LEU A 325 -6.31 6.97 -8.69
C LEU A 325 -5.73 8.39 -8.80
N GLY A 326 -4.43 8.51 -9.10
CA GLY A 326 -3.78 9.79 -9.30
C GLY A 326 -4.43 10.61 -10.41
N ASP A 327 -4.66 9.99 -11.57
CA ASP A 327 -5.33 10.63 -12.70
C ASP A 327 -6.77 11.06 -12.35
N ARG A 328 -7.51 10.20 -11.65
CA ARG A 328 -8.90 10.47 -11.22
C ARG A 328 -8.97 11.62 -10.21
N ILE A 329 -8.02 11.73 -9.29
CA ILE A 329 -7.91 12.87 -8.36
C ILE A 329 -7.68 14.16 -9.14
N LEU A 330 -6.84 14.13 -10.18
CA LEU A 330 -6.54 15.28 -11.04
C LEU A 330 -7.62 15.59 -12.08
N GLY A 331 -8.73 14.85 -12.09
CA GLY A 331 -9.91 15.14 -12.89
C GLY A 331 -10.05 14.30 -14.17
N ALA A 332 -9.21 13.29 -14.38
CA ALA A 332 -9.44 12.32 -15.44
C ALA A 332 -10.72 11.49 -15.18
N GLY A 333 -11.30 10.97 -16.26
CA GLY A 333 -12.41 10.02 -16.21
C GLY A 333 -11.96 8.59 -15.84
N PRO A 334 -12.91 7.64 -15.71
CA PRO A 334 -12.58 6.21 -15.63
C PRO A 334 -11.88 5.72 -16.91
N PHE A 335 -11.38 4.49 -16.91
CA PHE A 335 -10.89 3.85 -18.13
C PHE A 335 -11.97 3.88 -19.23
N ALA A 336 -11.55 4.16 -20.45
CA ALA A 336 -12.44 4.27 -21.61
C ALA A 336 -13.04 2.92 -21.99
N HIS A 337 -12.22 1.86 -21.96
CA HIS A 337 -12.66 0.49 -22.19
C HIS A 337 -12.83 -0.25 -20.85
N PRO A 338 -14.04 -0.77 -20.54
CA PRO A 338 -14.26 -1.46 -19.28
C PRO A 338 -13.53 -2.81 -19.26
N PHE A 339 -13.24 -3.29 -18.05
CA PHE A 339 -12.83 -4.69 -17.90
C PHE A 339 -14.02 -5.61 -18.22
N PRO A 340 -13.78 -6.79 -18.82
CA PRO A 340 -14.86 -7.74 -19.12
C PRO A 340 -15.61 -8.15 -17.85
N GLY A 341 -16.94 -8.12 -17.92
CA GLY A 341 -17.80 -8.48 -16.79
C GLY A 341 -17.73 -7.53 -15.57
N SER A 342 -17.05 -6.39 -15.71
CA SER A 342 -16.95 -5.42 -14.61
C SER A 342 -18.24 -4.65 -14.38
N GLU A 343 -18.39 -4.17 -13.15
CA GLU A 343 -19.39 -3.20 -12.74
C GLU A 343 -18.71 -1.83 -12.57
N ARG A 344 -19.45 -0.73 -12.78
CA ARG A 344 -18.93 0.58 -12.36
C ARG A 344 -18.68 0.58 -10.86
N ALA A 345 -17.70 1.38 -10.42
CA ALA A 345 -17.54 1.66 -9.00
C ALA A 345 -18.82 2.30 -8.44
N LEU A 346 -19.16 1.93 -7.20
CA LEU A 346 -20.21 2.61 -6.47
C LEU A 346 -19.74 3.99 -6.03
N THR A 347 -20.67 4.94 -6.00
CA THR A 347 -20.44 6.26 -5.44
C THR A 347 -20.24 6.19 -3.93
N LEU A 348 -19.74 7.28 -3.33
CA LEU A 348 -19.62 7.37 -1.87
C LEU A 348 -20.97 7.11 -1.18
N ALA A 349 -22.04 7.77 -1.63
CA ALA A 349 -23.37 7.61 -1.07
C ALA A 349 -23.89 6.17 -1.21
N GLU A 350 -23.64 5.53 -2.35
CA GLU A 350 -24.02 4.13 -2.57
C GLU A 350 -23.27 3.16 -1.66
N ILE A 351 -21.97 3.37 -1.39
CA ILE A 351 -21.23 2.54 -0.43
C ILE A 351 -21.75 2.75 0.99
N GLN A 352 -22.06 3.99 1.38
CA GLN A 352 -22.66 4.28 2.69
C GLN A 352 -24.03 3.62 2.83
N GLU A 353 -24.82 3.60 1.75
CA GLU A 353 -26.08 2.87 1.70
C GLU A 353 -25.87 1.36 1.86
N VAL A 354 -24.90 0.76 1.15
CA VAL A 354 -24.54 -0.65 1.31
C VAL A 354 -24.18 -0.95 2.77
N GLN A 355 -23.29 -0.16 3.38
CA GLN A 355 -22.87 -0.35 4.78
C GLN A 355 -24.04 -0.22 5.75
N THR A 356 -24.91 0.76 5.55
CA THR A 356 -26.11 0.99 6.38
C THR A 356 -27.08 -0.19 6.29
N ARG A 357 -27.40 -0.63 5.07
CA ARG A 357 -28.34 -1.73 4.83
C ARG A 357 -27.79 -3.07 5.33
N LEU A 358 -26.50 -3.35 5.10
CA LEU A 358 -25.84 -4.54 5.64
C LEU A 358 -25.93 -4.58 7.17
N THR A 359 -25.60 -3.46 7.83
CA THR A 359 -25.65 -3.37 9.29
C THR A 359 -27.08 -3.60 9.81
N ARG A 360 -28.09 -2.99 9.17
CA ARG A 360 -29.51 -3.23 9.49
C ARG A 360 -29.93 -4.69 9.28
N ALA A 361 -29.38 -5.35 8.27
CA ALA A 361 -29.63 -6.76 7.98
C ALA A 361 -28.82 -7.74 8.86
N GLY A 362 -28.09 -7.24 9.87
CA GLY A 362 -27.33 -8.04 10.83
C GLY A 362 -25.90 -8.37 10.40
N PHE A 363 -25.37 -7.70 9.37
CA PHE A 363 -23.99 -7.87 8.89
C PHE A 363 -23.14 -6.65 9.26
N ASP A 364 -22.37 -6.77 10.34
CA ASP A 364 -21.56 -5.66 10.88
C ASP A 364 -20.44 -5.21 9.92
N THR A 365 -20.55 -3.97 9.47
CA THR A 365 -19.59 -3.30 8.57
C THR A 365 -18.52 -2.50 9.32
N ALA A 366 -18.61 -2.41 10.65
CA ALA A 366 -17.80 -1.58 11.53
C ALA A 366 -17.89 -0.07 11.24
N GLY A 367 -19.04 0.37 10.70
CA GLY A 367 -19.34 1.77 10.41
C GLY A 367 -19.84 2.01 8.99
N THR A 368 -20.32 3.24 8.74
CA THR A 368 -20.92 3.67 7.46
C THR A 368 -20.14 4.84 6.83
N ASP A 369 -18.82 4.75 6.88
CA ASP A 369 -17.90 5.83 6.51
C ASP A 369 -17.63 5.94 4.99
N GLY A 370 -18.21 5.05 4.19
CA GLY A 370 -17.99 5.02 2.75
C GLY A 370 -16.68 4.32 2.33
N ARG A 371 -15.91 3.78 3.28
CA ARG A 371 -14.63 3.11 3.02
C ARG A 371 -14.79 1.59 3.05
N VAL A 372 -14.39 0.94 1.97
CA VAL A 372 -14.46 -0.52 1.87
C VAL A 372 -13.20 -1.17 2.45
N GLY A 373 -13.22 -1.37 3.76
CA GLY A 373 -12.20 -2.11 4.51
C GLY A 373 -12.56 -3.59 4.70
N ASN A 374 -11.70 -4.32 5.43
CA ASN A 374 -11.89 -5.76 5.66
C ASN A 374 -13.21 -6.10 6.39
N ALA A 375 -13.74 -5.19 7.22
CA ALA A 375 -15.03 -5.38 7.89
C ALA A 375 -16.18 -5.36 6.89
N THR A 376 -16.27 -4.30 6.08
CA THR A 376 -17.25 -4.20 4.99
C THR A 376 -17.15 -5.39 4.03
N MET A 377 -15.95 -5.79 3.59
CA MET A 377 -15.80 -6.93 2.68
C MET A 377 -16.29 -8.25 3.29
N ARG A 378 -16.05 -8.49 4.59
CA ARG A 378 -16.59 -9.67 5.28
C ARG A 378 -18.11 -9.60 5.40
N ALA A 379 -18.66 -8.44 5.75
CA ALA A 379 -20.11 -8.24 5.84
C ALA A 379 -20.79 -8.52 4.48
N VAL A 380 -20.22 -8.00 3.40
CA VAL A 380 -20.68 -8.25 2.03
C VAL A 380 -20.60 -9.73 1.68
N LYS A 381 -19.46 -10.39 1.97
CA LYS A 381 -19.30 -11.82 1.70
C LYS A 381 -20.35 -12.66 2.42
N ASN A 382 -20.53 -12.42 3.71
CA ASN A 382 -21.53 -13.12 4.52
C ASN A 382 -22.95 -12.86 4.01
N PHE A 383 -23.23 -11.64 3.59
CA PHE A 383 -24.50 -11.28 2.95
C PHE A 383 -24.70 -12.00 1.62
N GLN A 384 -23.71 -11.99 0.72
CA GLN A 384 -23.76 -12.70 -0.55
C GLN A 384 -24.06 -14.19 -0.33
N THR A 385 -23.39 -14.83 0.63
CA THR A 385 -23.67 -16.22 1.01
C THR A 385 -25.12 -16.41 1.48
N LYS A 386 -25.61 -15.58 2.42
CA LYS A 386 -26.99 -15.68 2.92
C LYS A 386 -28.03 -15.43 1.82
N ALA A 387 -27.73 -14.51 0.90
CA ALA A 387 -28.64 -14.08 -0.16
C ALA A 387 -28.56 -14.95 -1.43
N GLY A 388 -27.70 -15.98 -1.47
CA GLY A 388 -27.49 -16.83 -2.64
C GLY A 388 -26.78 -16.16 -3.81
N LEU A 389 -26.08 -15.04 -3.59
CA LEU A 389 -25.31 -14.34 -4.62
C LEU A 389 -23.96 -15.01 -4.84
N GLN A 390 -23.66 -15.37 -6.09
CA GLN A 390 -22.39 -15.97 -6.47
C GLN A 390 -21.63 -15.08 -7.48
N PRO A 391 -20.28 -15.00 -7.38
CA PRO A 391 -19.48 -15.53 -6.28
C PRO A 391 -19.67 -14.72 -4.98
N ALA A 392 -19.59 -15.38 -3.82
CA ALA A 392 -19.50 -14.71 -2.52
C ALA A 392 -18.06 -14.22 -2.27
N ASP A 393 -17.66 -13.21 -3.03
CA ASP A 393 -16.30 -12.67 -3.11
C ASP A 393 -16.01 -11.49 -2.15
N GLY A 394 -17.06 -10.93 -1.53
CA GLY A 394 -16.97 -9.77 -0.65
C GLY A 394 -16.91 -8.43 -1.37
N TYR A 395 -17.13 -8.38 -2.68
CA TYR A 395 -17.12 -7.13 -3.46
C TYR A 395 -18.45 -6.36 -3.31
N ALA A 396 -18.37 -5.16 -2.75
CA ALA A 396 -19.51 -4.23 -2.59
C ALA A 396 -19.88 -3.58 -3.94
N GLY A 397 -20.47 -4.35 -4.86
CA GLY A 397 -20.89 -3.92 -6.19
C GLY A 397 -22.37 -3.53 -6.31
N LEU A 398 -22.77 -3.14 -7.52
CA LEU A 398 -24.16 -2.86 -7.88
C LEU A 398 -25.07 -4.06 -7.65
N LYS A 399 -24.59 -5.29 -7.91
CA LYS A 399 -25.36 -6.51 -7.66
C LYS A 399 -25.73 -6.65 -6.18
N VAL A 400 -24.77 -6.39 -5.29
CA VAL A 400 -24.99 -6.42 -3.83
C VAL A 400 -25.94 -5.30 -3.41
N LEU A 401 -25.72 -4.06 -3.89
CA LEU A 401 -26.58 -2.93 -3.59
C LEU A 401 -28.03 -3.15 -4.07
N SER A 402 -28.20 -3.63 -5.30
CA SER A 402 -29.51 -3.95 -5.88
C SER A 402 -30.24 -4.99 -5.03
N ARG A 403 -29.55 -6.08 -4.63
CA ARG A 403 -30.15 -7.09 -3.75
C ARG A 403 -30.55 -6.52 -2.39
N LEU A 404 -29.74 -5.66 -1.79
CA LEU A 404 -30.02 -4.99 -0.51
C LEU A 404 -31.18 -3.98 -0.59
N ARG A 405 -31.44 -3.40 -1.77
CA ARG A 405 -32.58 -2.48 -1.99
C ARG A 405 -33.91 -3.21 -2.13
N GLY A 406 -33.88 -4.49 -2.52
CA GLY A 406 -35.06 -5.35 -2.59
C GLY A 406 -35.36 -6.11 -1.29
N LEU A 407 -34.63 -5.84 -0.21
CA LEU A 407 -34.94 -6.25 1.17
C LEU A 407 -35.56 -5.06 1.89
#